data_AF-A0A959VPV4-F1
#
_entry.id   AF-A0A959VPV4-F1
#
_cell.length_a   1.000
_cell.length_b   1.000
_cell.length_c   1.000
_cell.angle_alpha   90.00
_cell.angle_beta   90.00
_cell.angle_gamma   90.00
#
_symmetry.space_group_name_H-M   'P 1'
#
loop_
_entity.id
_entity.type
_entity.pdbx_description
1 polymer ?
#
loop_
_entity_poly.entity_id
_entity_poly.type
_entity_poly.pdbx_seq_one_letter_code
_entity_poly.pdbx_strand_id
1 'polypeptide(L)'
;GVDVTKLGKRLYRDELKKVERDVSDGRTSYRIYGYEPGLDDEPGTDIGAIARGRLTVTPLSLDWTHHDELEGLRDRDFERLLGAAAS
;
A
#
# COMPACT_ATOMS: atom_id res chain seq x y z
N GLY A 1 6.02 26.41 -0.60
CA GLY A 1 7.34 25.99 -0.09
C GLY A 1 7.58 24.54 -0.41
N VAL A 2 8.73 23.99 0.00
CA VAL A 2 9.08 22.57 -0.20
C VAL A 2 9.09 21.86 1.16
N ASP A 3 8.53 20.65 1.22
CA ASP A 3 8.59 19.77 2.39
C ASP A 3 9.33 18.46 2.05
N VAL A 4 10.23 18.05 2.94
CA VAL A 4 10.78 16.68 2.93
C VAL A 4 9.84 15.81 3.76
N THR A 5 9.34 14.73 3.16
CA THR A 5 8.19 13.98 3.69
C THR A 5 8.46 12.48 3.71
N LYS A 6 7.72 11.75 4.56
CA LYS A 6 7.59 10.29 4.41
C LYS A 6 6.52 9.95 3.36
N LEU A 7 6.57 8.73 2.83
CA LEU A 7 5.53 8.21 1.93
C LEU A 7 4.21 8.06 2.71
N GLY A 8 3.16 8.77 2.28
CA GLY A 8 1.81 8.64 2.81
C GLY A 8 1.13 7.35 2.35
N LYS A 9 0.14 6.88 3.11
CA LYS A 9 -0.69 5.73 2.70
C LYS A 9 -1.95 6.24 2.03
N ARG A 10 -2.19 5.79 0.79
CA ARG A 10 -3.47 6.02 0.12
C ARG A 10 -4.48 4.99 0.59
N LEU A 11 -5.61 5.45 1.11
CA LEU A 11 -6.76 4.60 1.34
C LEU A 11 -7.43 4.33 0.00
N TYR A 12 -7.13 3.17 -0.58
CA TYR A 12 -7.85 2.66 -1.74
C TYR A 12 -9.10 1.93 -1.26
N ARG A 13 -10.27 2.54 -1.46
CA ARG A 13 -11.57 1.88 -1.27
C ARG A 13 -12.17 1.52 -2.63
N ASP A 14 -11.34 0.95 -3.49
CA ASP A 14 -11.74 0.64 -4.85
C ASP A 14 -12.91 -0.35 -4.85
N GLU A 15 -13.88 -0.08 -5.72
CA GLU A 15 -15.02 -0.96 -5.95
C GLU A 15 -14.76 -1.77 -7.22
N LEU A 16 -14.93 -3.09 -7.14
CA LEU A 16 -14.87 -3.98 -8.30
C LEU A 16 -16.24 -3.96 -9.00
N LYS A 17 -16.34 -3.20 -10.09
CA LYS A 17 -17.57 -3.12 -10.88
C LYS A 17 -17.48 -4.01 -12.11
N LYS A 18 -18.47 -4.88 -12.31
CA LYS A 18 -18.64 -5.60 -13.57
C LYS A 18 -18.90 -4.57 -14.67
N VAL A 19 -18.11 -4.63 -15.73
CA VAL A 19 -18.33 -3.78 -16.90
C VAL A 19 -19.39 -4.43 -17.76
N GLU A 20 -20.56 -3.80 -17.84
CA GLU A 20 -21.56 -4.14 -18.84
C GLU A 20 -21.04 -3.67 -20.20
N ARG A 21 -20.45 -4.60 -20.95
CA ARG A 21 -20.10 -4.41 -22.34
C ARG A 21 -20.78 -5.53 -23.10
N ASP A 22 -21.32 -5.24 -24.29
CA ASP A 22 -21.73 -6.29 -25.24
C ASP A 22 -20.46 -7.01 -25.69
N VAL A 23 -20.06 -8.02 -24.92
CA VAL A 23 -18.89 -8.84 -25.26
C VAL A 23 -19.40 -10.00 -26.10
N SER A 24 -19.25 -9.86 -27.41
CA SER A 24 -19.56 -10.92 -28.38
C SER A 24 -18.71 -12.18 -28.22
N ASP A 25 -17.67 -12.15 -27.37
CA ASP A 25 -16.76 -13.26 -27.08
C ASP A 25 -17.10 -14.06 -25.80
N GLY A 26 -18.17 -13.68 -25.08
CA GLY A 26 -18.63 -14.37 -23.86
C GLY A 26 -17.78 -14.12 -22.61
N ARG A 27 -16.79 -13.20 -22.64
CA ARG A 27 -15.94 -12.91 -21.47
C ARG A 27 -16.55 -11.88 -20.55
N THR A 28 -16.42 -12.10 -19.24
CA THR A 28 -16.79 -11.10 -18.24
C THR A 28 -15.60 -10.17 -17.97
N SER A 29 -15.85 -8.85 -18.04
CA SER A 29 -14.86 -7.81 -17.71
C SER A 29 -15.22 -7.09 -16.42
N TYR A 30 -14.20 -6.72 -15.64
CA TYR A 30 -14.36 -5.94 -14.41
C TYR A 30 -13.47 -4.69 -14.45
N ARG A 31 -13.92 -3.62 -13.80
CA ARG A 31 -13.18 -2.37 -13.59
C ARG A 31 -12.99 -2.16 -12.10
N ILE A 32 -11.75 -1.96 -11.69
CA ILE A 32 -11.35 -1.68 -10.31
C ILE A 32 -11.02 -0.19 -10.23
N TYR A 33 -12.04 0.64 -10.11
CA TYR A 33 -11.95 2.09 -9.89
C TYR A 33 -13.31 2.57 -9.39
N GLY A 34 -13.34 3.55 -8.48
CA GLY A 34 -14.60 4.11 -7.99
C GLY A 34 -14.50 4.92 -6.72
N TYR A 35 -13.32 4.96 -6.11
CA TYR A 35 -13.05 5.80 -4.95
C TYR A 35 -12.06 6.88 -5.32
N GLU A 36 -12.42 8.13 -5.08
CA GLU A 36 -11.45 9.22 -5.10
C GLU A 36 -10.61 9.09 -3.81
N PRO A 37 -9.31 8.79 -3.91
CA PRO A 37 -8.49 8.66 -2.73
C PRO A 37 -8.53 10.01 -1.99
N GLY A 38 -8.99 9.99 -0.74
CA GLY A 38 -8.95 11.18 0.09
C GLY A 38 -7.50 11.68 0.19
N LEU A 39 -7.32 12.99 0.06
CA LEU A 39 -6.09 13.66 0.48
C LEU A 39 -6.18 13.83 2.00
N ASP A 40 -6.02 12.73 2.74
CA ASP A 40 -5.94 12.83 4.19
C ASP A 40 -4.74 13.73 4.55
N ASP A 41 -5.00 14.77 5.34
CA ASP A 41 -3.99 15.73 5.79
C ASP A 41 -3.11 15.10 6.89
N GLU A 42 -2.48 13.96 6.59
CA GLU A 42 -1.59 13.27 7.51
C GLU A 42 -0.28 14.07 7.63
N PRO A 43 0.05 14.63 8.80
CA PRO A 43 1.23 15.45 8.98
C PRO A 43 2.52 14.71 8.63
N GLY A 44 3.44 15.39 7.94
CA GLY A 44 4.74 14.84 7.54
C GLY A 44 4.70 13.88 6.35
N THR A 45 3.52 13.55 5.80
CA THR A 45 3.40 12.79 4.55
C THR A 45 3.43 13.68 3.32
N ASP A 46 3.79 13.10 2.18
CA ASP A 46 3.64 13.74 0.87
C ASP A 46 2.19 14.11 0.57
N ILE A 47 1.24 13.21 0.84
CA ILE A 47 -0.19 13.46 0.61
C ILE A 47 -0.69 14.67 1.43
N GLY A 48 -0.34 14.75 2.71
CA GLY A 48 -0.71 15.89 3.55
C GLY A 48 -0.03 17.19 3.10
N ALA A 49 1.22 17.14 2.68
CA ALA A 49 1.88 18.31 2.11
C ALA A 49 1.24 18.80 0.80
N ILE A 50 0.80 17.87 -0.06
CA ILE A 50 0.02 18.17 -1.26
C ILE A 50 -1.33 18.81 -0.88
N ALA A 51 -2.04 18.26 0.12
CA ALA A 51 -3.31 18.81 0.61
C ALA A 51 -3.17 20.27 1.07
N ARG A 52 -1.98 20.67 1.56
CA ARG A 52 -1.63 22.03 1.97
C ARG A 52 -1.00 22.89 0.86
N GLY A 53 -0.99 22.42 -0.40
CA GLY A 53 -0.48 23.16 -1.55
C GLY A 53 1.04 23.30 -1.60
N ARG A 54 1.78 22.31 -1.09
CA ARG A 54 3.26 22.33 -1.03
C ARG A 54 3.89 21.33 -1.99
N LEU A 55 5.11 21.63 -2.44
CA LEU A 55 5.94 20.67 -3.19
C LEU A 55 6.53 19.64 -2.21
N THR A 56 6.60 18.38 -2.65
CA THR A 56 7.05 17.28 -1.80
C THR A 56 8.30 16.62 -2.34
N VAL A 57 9.20 16.23 -1.42
CA VAL A 57 10.37 15.41 -1.69
C VAL A 57 10.33 14.23 -0.73
N THR A 58 10.04 13.04 -1.25
CA THR A 58 9.97 11.80 -0.47
C THR A 58 11.17 10.93 -0.80
N PRO A 59 12.16 10.78 0.11
CA PRO A 59 13.26 9.85 -0.10
C PRO A 59 12.74 8.41 0.02
N LEU A 60 12.91 7.63 -1.04
CA LEU A 60 12.53 6.21 -1.07
C LEU A 60 13.80 5.35 -1.14
N SER A 61 13.88 4.35 -0.26
CA SER A 61 14.84 3.26 -0.39
C SER A 61 14.21 2.10 -1.19
N LEU A 62 15.02 1.40 -1.97
CA LEU A 62 14.61 0.15 -2.62
C LEU A 62 15.00 -1.09 -1.81
N ASP A 63 15.68 -0.91 -0.68
CA ASP A 63 15.83 -1.96 0.31
C ASP A 63 14.57 -2.03 1.16
N TRP A 64 13.76 -3.07 0.93
CA TRP A 64 12.50 -3.32 1.63
C TRP A 64 12.65 -4.29 2.80
N THR A 65 13.90 -4.62 3.16
CA THR A 65 14.18 -5.40 4.35
C THR A 65 13.84 -4.56 5.58
N HIS A 66 12.96 -5.05 6.44
CA HIS A 66 12.70 -4.42 7.74
C HIS A 66 13.81 -4.80 8.73
N HIS A 67 14.97 -4.15 8.60
CA HIS A 67 16.22 -4.53 9.29
C HIS A 67 16.08 -4.68 10.80
N ASP A 68 15.33 -3.78 11.46
CA ASP A 68 15.11 -3.81 12.92
C ASP A 68 14.40 -5.08 13.41
N GLU A 69 13.66 -5.76 12.52
CA GLU A 69 12.90 -6.98 12.86
C GLU A 69 13.71 -8.26 12.58
N LEU A 70 14.90 -8.16 11.95
CA LEU A 70 15.69 -9.34 11.59
C LEU A 70 16.12 -10.13 12.83
N GLU A 71 16.57 -9.46 13.89
CA GLU A 71 16.98 -10.12 15.13
C GLU A 71 15.76 -10.74 15.83
N GLY A 72 14.66 -9.99 15.95
CA GLY A 72 13.43 -10.48 16.55
C GLY A 72 12.83 -11.69 15.84
N LEU A 73 13.00 -11.80 14.52
CA LEU A 73 12.60 -12.96 13.73
C LEU A 73 13.59 -14.12 13.85
N ARG A 74 14.90 -13.87 13.93
CA ARG A 74 15.92 -14.92 14.15
C ARG A 74 15.76 -15.61 15.49
N ASP A 75 15.32 -14.87 16.51
CA ASP A 75 15.09 -15.40 17.86
C ASP A 75 13.82 -16.26 17.95
N ARG A 76 13.00 -16.33 16.88
CA ARG A 76 11.85 -17.23 16.84
C ARG A 76 12.30 -18.63 16.43
N ASP A 77 11.89 -19.61 17.23
CA ASP A 77 12.06 -21.02 16.91
C ASP A 77 11.00 -21.48 15.88
N PHE A 78 11.19 -21.05 14.63
CA PHE A 78 10.32 -21.42 13.52
C PHE A 78 10.38 -22.91 13.18
N GLU A 79 11.52 -23.57 13.41
CA GLU A 79 11.67 -25.01 13.22
C GLU A 79 10.71 -25.79 14.11
N ARG A 80 10.63 -25.44 15.40
CA ARG A 80 9.65 -26.04 16.32
C ARG A 80 8.21 -25.74 15.89
N LEU A 81 7.92 -24.51 15.44
CA LEU A 81 6.57 -24.12 15.00
C LEU A 81 6.12 -24.90 13.76
N LEU A 82 7.01 -25.10 12.80
CA LEU A 82 6.73 -25.87 11.58
C LEU A 82 6.63 -27.38 11.86
N GLY A 83 7.45 -27.91 12.77
CA GLY A 83 7.39 -29.32 13.18
C GLY A 83 6.05 -29.72 13.82
N ALA A 84 5.47 -28.83 14.63
CA ALA A 84 4.16 -29.06 15.25
C ALA A 84 2.98 -29.01 14.26
N ALA A 85 3.14 -28.37 13.11
CA ALA A 85 2.10 -28.28 12.07
C ALA A 85 2.09 -29.49 11.12
N ALA A 86 3.16 -30.28 11.10
CA ALA A 86 3.33 -31.44 10.23
C ALA A 86 2.93 -32.78 10.88
N SER A 87 2.53 -32.77 12.16
CA SER A 87 2.03 -33.91 12.95
C SER A 87 0.51 -33.87 13.11
#